data_AF-A0A6I7QAM9-F1
#
_entry.id   AF-A0A6I7QAM9-F1
#
_cell.length_a   1.000
_cell.length_b   1.000
_cell.length_c   1.000
_cell.angle_alpha   90.00
_cell.angle_beta   90.00
_cell.angle_gamma   90.00
#
_symmetry.space_group_name_H-M   'P 1'
#
loop_
_entity.id
_entity.type
_entity.pdbx_description
1 polymer ?
#
loop_
_entity_poly.entity_id
_entity_poly.type
_entity_poly.pdbx_seq_one_letter_code
_entity_poly.pdbx_strand_id
1 'polypeptide(L)' 'MLETLYNYFGFTGSLIVAFFSFLFFVFWIAGVAGICSKNRPPVRQTIFISLAIFVPIYPVLWLIADMIKQKRELRKL' A
#
# COMPACT_ATOMS: atom_id res chain seq x y z
N MET A 1 -11.25 0.89 -21.98
CA MET A 1 -10.54 1.03 -20.68
C MET A 1 -9.33 1.95 -20.78
N LEU A 2 -8.35 1.64 -21.65
CA LEU A 2 -7.26 2.57 -21.99
C LEU A 2 -7.77 3.77 -22.79
N GLU A 3 -8.66 3.54 -23.75
CA GLU A 3 -9.30 4.60 -24.54
C GLU A 3 -10.11 5.58 -23.69
N THR A 4 -10.85 5.07 -22.70
CA THR A 4 -11.57 5.90 -21.72
C THR A 4 -10.61 6.72 -20.86
N LEU A 5 -9.54 6.13 -20.33
CA LEU A 5 -8.51 6.86 -19.59
C LEU A 5 -7.88 7.96 -20.45
N TYR A 6 -7.55 7.63 -21.70
CA TYR A 6 -6.99 8.55 -22.69
C TYR A 6 -7.92 9.72 -22.98
N ASN A 7 -9.22 9.46 -23.16
CA ASN A 7 -10.21 10.49 -23.43
C ASN A 7 -10.44 11.44 -22.23
N TYR A 8 -10.28 10.95 -20.98
CA TYR A 8 -10.42 11.80 -19.79
C TYR A 8 -9.16 12.57 -19.42
N PHE A 9 -7.98 11.99 -19.58
CA PHE A 9 -6.72 12.51 -19.01
C PHE A 9 -5.64 12.79 -20.06
N GLY A 10 -5.89 12.51 -21.35
CA GLY A 10 -4.89 12.53 -22.41
C GLY A 10 -3.84 11.44 -22.24
N PHE A 11 -2.84 11.42 -23.13
CA PHE A 11 -1.76 10.44 -23.09
C PHE A 11 -0.98 10.49 -21.77
N THR A 12 -0.44 11.66 -21.43
CA THR A 12 0.42 11.85 -20.26
C THR A 12 -0.34 11.61 -18.95
N GLY A 13 -1.57 12.10 -18.84
CA GLY A 13 -2.37 11.89 -17.63
C GLY A 13 -2.75 10.42 -17.45
N SER A 14 -3.10 9.71 -18.52
CA SER A 14 -3.36 8.27 -18.46
C SER A 14 -2.13 7.48 -18.00
N LEU A 15 -0.95 7.85 -18.50
CA LEU A 15 0.31 7.22 -18.13
C LEU A 15 0.59 7.41 -16.63
N ILE A 16 0.43 8.63 -16.12
CA ILE A 16 0.61 8.96 -14.70
C ILE A 16 -0.38 8.19 -13.84
N VAL A 17 -1.67 8.19 -14.19
CA VAL A 17 -2.72 7.49 -13.41
C VAL A 17 -2.47 5.98 -13.38
N ALA A 18 -2.12 5.39 -14.51
CA ALA A 18 -1.80 3.96 -14.58
C ALA A 18 -0.57 3.63 -13.72
N PHE A 19 0.48 4.45 -13.81
CA PHE A 19 1.70 4.29 -13.02
C PHE A 19 1.44 4.42 -11.52
N PHE A 20 0.70 5.44 -11.08
CA PHE A 20 0.34 5.60 -9.67
C PHE A 20 -0.57 4.49 -9.16
N SER A 21 -1.52 4.04 -9.98
CA SER A 21 -2.39 2.91 -9.63
C SER A 21 -1.60 1.61 -9.46
N PHE A 22 -0.61 1.39 -10.33
CA PHE A 22 0.30 0.26 -10.21
C PHE A 22 1.17 0.35 -8.94
N LEU A 23 1.78 1.51 -8.67
CA LEU A 23 2.56 1.72 -7.45
C LEU A 23 1.72 1.54 -6.19
N PHE A 24 0.48 2.06 -6.18
CA PHE A 24 -0.46 1.88 -5.08
C PHE A 24 -0.74 0.40 -4.83
N PHE A 25 -0.94 -0.38 -5.89
CA PHE A 25 -1.14 -1.82 -5.80
C PHE A 25 0.08 -2.56 -5.23
N VAL A 26 1.29 -2.19 -5.68
CA VAL A 26 2.54 -2.75 -5.14
C VAL A 26 2.69 -2.44 -3.65
N PHE A 27 2.47 -1.20 -3.24
CA PHE A 27 2.53 -0.81 -1.82
C PHE A 27 1.44 -1.47 -0.99
N TRP A 28 0.26 -1.71 -1.57
CA TRP A 28 -0.80 -2.42 -0.90
C TRP A 28 -0.39 -3.86 -0.59
N ILE A 29 0.11 -4.62 -1.58
CA ILE A 29 0.58 -6.00 -1.37
C ILE A 29 1.75 -6.04 -0.37
N ALA A 30 2.73 -5.15 -0.51
CA ALA A 30 3.86 -5.07 0.41
C ALA A 30 3.41 -4.76 1.85
N GLY A 31 2.45 -3.86 2.01
CA GLY A 31 1.85 -3.53 3.30
C GLY A 31 1.10 -4.71 3.92
N VAL A 32 0.31 -5.43 3.11
CA VAL A 32 -0.39 -6.66 3.57
C VAL A 32 0.62 -7.69 4.07
N ALA A 33 1.68 -7.95 3.30
CA ALA A 33 2.74 -8.88 3.69
C ALA A 33 3.41 -8.47 5.01
N GLY A 34 3.71 -7.18 5.17
CA GLY A 34 4.30 -6.65 6.41
C GLY A 34 3.36 -6.75 7.62
N ILE A 35 2.06 -6.52 7.43
CA ILE A 35 1.05 -6.70 8.49
C ILE A 35 0.93 -8.17 8.89
N CYS A 36 0.93 -9.08 7.92
CA CYS A 36 0.87 -10.53 8.15
C CYS A 36 2.11 -11.07 8.87
N SER A 37 3.30 -10.50 8.61
CA SER A 37 4.57 -10.91 9.22
C SER A 37 4.67 -10.56 10.71
N LYS A 38 3.83 -9.66 11.23
CA LYS A 38 3.88 -9.23 12.64
C LYS A 38 3.25 -10.28 13.57
N ASN A 39 4.04 -10.83 14.48
CA ASN A 39 3.54 -11.73 15.54
C ASN A 39 2.56 -10.99 16.46
N ARG A 40 1.27 -11.33 16.34
CA ARG A 40 0.16 -10.79 17.12
C ARG A 40 -0.74 -11.94 17.61
N PRO A 41 -1.52 -11.74 18.68
CA PRO A 41 -2.55 -12.71 19.06
C PRO A 41 -3.49 -12.98 17.87
N PRO A 42 -3.93 -14.24 17.66
CA PRO A 42 -4.64 -14.66 16.45
C PRO A 42 -5.90 -13.82 16.17
N VAL A 43 -6.66 -13.49 17.21
CA VAL A 43 -7.87 -12.65 17.11
C VAL A 43 -7.55 -11.26 16.53
N ARG A 44 -6.46 -10.63 17.00
CA ARG A 44 -6.03 -9.33 16.47
C ARG A 44 -5.49 -9.47 15.06
N GLN A 45 -4.74 -10.53 14.77
CA GLN A 45 -4.19 -10.75 13.43
C GLN A 45 -5.29 -10.87 12.38
N THR A 46 -6.37 -11.62 12.64
CA THR A 46 -7.52 -11.71 11.74
C THR A 46 -8.17 -10.35 11.49
N ILE A 47 -8.37 -9.54 12.54
CA ILE A 47 -8.96 -8.19 12.38
C ILE A 47 -8.09 -7.31 11.48
N PHE A 48 -6.76 -7.33 11.70
CA PHE A 48 -5.83 -6.52 10.90
C PHE A 48 -5.71 -7.01 9.44
N ILE A 49 -5.78 -8.32 9.20
CA ILE A 49 -5.80 -8.89 7.84
C ILE A 49 -7.10 -8.50 7.13
N SER A 50 -8.25 -8.61 7.79
CA SER A 50 -9.53 -8.17 7.21
C SER A 50 -9.49 -6.68 6.87
N LEU A 51 -9.01 -5.82 7.77
CA LEU A 51 -8.82 -4.40 7.50
C LEU A 51 -7.88 -4.14 6.32
N ALA A 52 -6.81 -4.94 6.20
CA ALA A 52 -5.85 -4.82 5.12
C ALA A 52 -6.44 -5.18 3.73
N ILE A 53 -7.37 -6.14 3.69
CA ILE A 53 -8.03 -6.58 2.45
C ILE A 53 -9.17 -5.63 2.06
N PHE A 54 -10.04 -5.26 3.02
CA PHE A 54 -11.21 -4.43 2.74
C PHE A 54 -10.87 -2.95 2.53
N VAL A 55 -9.76 -2.47 3.08
CA VAL A 55 -9.36 -1.06 2.98
C VAL A 55 -7.92 -0.96 2.47
N PRO A 56 -7.68 -0.91 1.15
CA PRO A 56 -6.32 -0.94 0.58
C PRO A 56 -5.46 0.28 0.95
N ILE A 57 -6.09 1.39 1.36
CA ILE A 57 -5.40 2.57 1.87
C ILE A 57 -4.69 2.26 3.20
N TYR A 58 -5.25 1.36 4.02
CA TYR A 58 -4.72 1.04 5.35
C TYR A 58 -3.31 0.41 5.28
N PRO A 59 -3.06 -0.66 4.49
CA PRO A 59 -1.74 -1.25 4.36
C PRO A 59 -0.69 -0.30 3.78
N VAL A 60 -1.08 0.57 2.84
CA VAL A 60 -0.16 1.56 2.25
C VAL A 60 0.30 2.55 3.32
N LEU A 61 -0.62 3.13 4.10
CA LEU A 61 -0.27 4.03 5.20
C LEU A 61 0.55 3.32 6.29
N TRP A 62 0.21 2.08 6.59
CA TRP A 62 0.95 1.26 7.54
C TRP A 62 2.40 1.01 7.08
N LEU A 63 2.60 0.69 5.81
CA LEU A 63 3.91 0.48 5.21
C LEU A 63 4.77 1.74 5.29
N ILE A 64 4.20 2.90 4.94
CA ILE A 64 4.90 4.20 5.03
C ILE A 64 5.33 4.48 6.47
N ALA A 65 4.44 4.28 7.44
CA ALA A 65 4.77 4.46 8.86
C ALA A 65 5.87 3.50 9.34
N ASP A 66 5.84 2.24 8.88
CA ASP A 66 6.85 1.24 9.22
C ASP A 66 8.22 1.61 8.62
N MET A 67 8.26 2.07 7.37
CA MET A 67 9.48 2.58 6.73
C MET A 67 10.06 3.80 7.46
N ILE A 68 9.22 4.76 7.87
CA ILE A 68 9.66 5.93 8.65
C ILE A 68 10.24 5.49 9.99
N LYS A 69 9.60 4.51 10.66
CA LYS A 69 10.09 3.95 11.91
C LYS A 69 11.45 3.27 11.71
N GLN A 70 11.58 2.41 10.70
CA GLN A 70 12.84 1.74 10.38
C GLN A 70 13.97 2.74 10.08
N LYS A 71 13.70 3.77 9.28
CA LYS A 71 14.66 4.86 9.01
C LYS A 71 15.11 5.56 10.29
N ARG A 72 14.20 5.79 11.24
CA ARG A 72 14.54 6.43 12.52
C ARG A 72 15.42 5.54 13.40
N GLU A 73 15.13 4.24 13.45
CA GLU A 73 15.93 3.28 14.22
C GLU A 73 17.33 3.09 13.60
N LEU A 74 17.43 3.04 12.27
CA LEU A 74 18.72 3.00 11.56
C LEU A 74 19.59 4.24 11.82
N ARG A 75 19.00 5.42 12.04
CA ARG A 75 19.75 6.65 12.34
C ARG A 75 20.23 6.73 13.80
N LYS A 76 19.69 5.88 14.69
CA LYS A 76 20.09 5.80 16.11
C LYS A 76 21.18 4.75 16.36
N LEU A 77 21.39 3.84 15.43
CA LEU A 77 22.53 2.92 15.37
C LEU A 77 23.77 3.65 14.86
#